data_AF-A0A845U8L4-F1
#
_entry.id   AF-A0A845U8L4-F1
#
_cell.length_a   1.000
_cell.length_b   1.000
_cell.length_c   1.000
_cell.angle_alpha   90.00
_cell.angle_beta   90.00
_cell.angle_gamma   90.00
#
_symmetry.space_group_name_H-M   'P 1'
#
loop_
_entity.id
_entity.type
_entity.pdbx_description
1 polymer ?
#
loop_
_entity_poly.entity_id
_entity_poly.type
_entity_poly.pdbx_seq_one_letter_code
_entity_poly.pdbx_strand_id
1 'polypeptide(L)'
;MEAELSITFACLLLGLAALIFVFFFNEDAADSSPLRSRLDQLFERRDTLYENLRDLRFEYRTGKFSEQDFEQMKQALEAEAVVILAEIEQITGSAPARSPRIAAGKNA
;
A
#
# COMPACT_ATOMS: atom_id res chain seq x y z
N MET A 1 14.04 46.86 -18.99
CA MET A 1 14.41 45.58 -19.64
C MET A 1 15.08 44.64 -18.64
N GLU A 2 16.07 45.11 -17.87
CA GLU A 2 16.74 44.32 -16.80
C GLU A 2 15.79 43.69 -15.76
N ALA A 3 14.78 44.44 -15.29
CA ALA A 3 13.84 43.95 -14.26
C ALA A 3 12.86 42.87 -14.77
N GLU A 4 12.52 42.89 -16.06
CA GLU A 4 11.61 41.90 -16.64
C GLU A 4 12.32 40.55 -16.79
N LEU A 5 13.61 40.60 -17.15
CA LEU A 5 14.49 39.42 -17.30
C LEU A 5 14.76 38.75 -15.95
N SER A 6 14.97 39.53 -14.87
CA SER A 6 15.19 38.98 -13.53
C SER A 6 13.94 38.30 -12.97
N ILE A 7 12.76 38.87 -13.20
CA ILE A 7 11.48 38.27 -12.79
C ILE A 7 11.22 36.97 -13.55
N THR A 8 11.43 36.95 -14.87
CA THR A 8 11.25 35.70 -15.65
C THR A 8 12.20 34.62 -15.16
N PHE A 9 13.47 34.96 -14.92
CA PHE A 9 14.46 34.01 -14.43
C PHE A 9 14.13 33.48 -13.03
N ALA A 10 13.65 34.34 -12.12
CA ALA A 10 13.22 33.94 -10.79
C ALA A 10 12.01 32.99 -10.84
N CYS A 11 11.01 33.28 -11.68
CA CYS A 11 9.86 32.40 -11.88
C CYS A 11 10.26 31.04 -12.47
N LEU A 12 11.21 31.03 -13.42
CA LEU A 12 11.68 29.81 -14.05
C LEU A 12 12.49 28.95 -13.07
N LEU A 13 13.35 29.58 -12.26
CA LEU A 13 14.07 28.90 -11.18
C LEU A 13 13.14 28.35 -10.10
N LEU A 14 12.12 29.12 -9.69
CA LEU A 14 11.15 28.68 -8.70
C LEU A 14 10.32 27.50 -9.24
N GLY A 15 9.86 27.58 -10.49
CA GLY A 15 9.13 26.51 -11.15
C GLY A 15 9.97 25.25 -11.30
N LEU A 16 11.23 25.37 -11.70
CA LEU A 16 12.16 24.25 -11.79
C LEU A 16 12.45 23.64 -10.40
N ALA A 17 12.66 24.47 -9.38
CA ALA A 17 12.85 24.02 -8.01
C ALA A 17 11.60 23.31 -7.46
N ALA A 18 10.40 23.79 -7.79
CA ALA A 18 9.15 23.14 -7.42
C ALA A 18 8.96 21.80 -8.14
N LEU A 19 9.31 21.70 -9.43
CA LEU A 19 9.30 20.44 -10.15
C LEU A 19 10.31 19.46 -9.55
N ILE A 20 11.56 19.88 -9.35
CA ILE A 20 12.58 19.06 -8.69
C ILE A 20 12.09 18.62 -7.32
N PHE A 21 11.51 19.52 -6.52
CA PHE A 21 10.95 19.20 -5.21
C PHE A 21 9.84 18.15 -5.32
N VAL A 22 8.87 18.32 -6.22
CA VAL A 22 7.77 17.35 -6.40
C VAL A 22 8.31 16.00 -6.85
N PHE A 23 9.24 15.95 -7.79
CA PHE A 23 9.79 14.68 -8.27
C PHE A 23 10.71 14.01 -7.24
N PHE A 24 11.70 14.72 -6.69
CA PHE A 24 12.65 14.15 -5.71
C PHE A 24 12.00 13.84 -4.35
N PHE A 25 11.10 14.68 -3.83
CA PHE A 25 10.43 14.39 -2.56
C PHE A 25 9.30 13.36 -2.69
N ASN A 26 8.75 13.10 -3.89
CA ASN A 26 7.87 11.94 -4.08
C ASN A 26 8.65 10.63 -4.21
N GLU A 27 9.90 10.65 -4.68
CA GLU A 27 10.75 9.45 -4.70
C GLU A 27 11.19 9.02 -3.29
N ASP A 28 11.47 9.97 -2.39
CA ASP A 28 11.85 9.67 -1.00
C ASP A 28 10.66 9.51 -0.01
N ALA A 29 9.48 10.07 -0.30
CA ALA A 29 8.28 9.83 0.51
C ALA A 29 7.63 8.47 0.24
N ALA A 30 8.06 7.78 -0.82
CA ALA A 30 7.71 6.41 -1.18
C ALA A 30 8.73 5.40 -0.62
N ASP A 31 9.19 5.59 0.62
CA ASP A 31 9.33 4.52 1.61
C ASP A 31 9.94 3.19 1.13
N SER A 32 11.15 3.29 0.57
CA SER A 32 12.05 2.18 0.26
C SER A 32 12.69 1.58 1.53
N SER A 33 11.93 1.52 2.63
CA SER A 33 12.31 0.67 3.75
C SER A 33 12.14 -0.79 3.32
N PRO A 34 13.13 -1.68 3.51
CA PRO A 34 12.99 -3.10 3.21
C PRO A 34 11.79 -3.72 3.95
N LEU A 35 11.36 -3.12 5.07
CA LEU A 35 10.16 -3.52 5.80
C LEU A 35 8.87 -3.21 5.02
N ARG A 36 8.76 -2.02 4.40
CA ARG A 36 7.57 -1.64 3.64
C ARG A 36 7.50 -2.38 2.30
N SER A 37 8.63 -2.61 1.65
CA SER A 37 8.69 -3.50 0.48
C SER A 37 8.23 -4.93 0.79
N ARG A 38 8.57 -5.48 1.95
CA ARG A 38 8.05 -6.79 2.38
C ARG A 38 6.56 -6.77 2.68
N LEU A 39 6.08 -5.72 3.34
CA LEU A 39 4.67 -5.53 3.64
C LEU A 39 3.83 -5.37 2.36
N ASP A 40 4.34 -4.66 1.37
CA ASP A 40 3.71 -4.52 0.04
C ASP A 40 3.63 -5.87 -0.68
N GLN A 41 4.69 -6.69 -0.64
CA GLN A 41 4.67 -8.05 -1.19
C GLN A 41 3.62 -8.94 -0.50
N LEU A 42 3.45 -8.80 0.82
CA LEU A 42 2.43 -9.56 1.55
C LEU A 42 1.02 -9.12 1.18
N PHE A 43 0.79 -7.82 0.97
CA PHE A 43 -0.49 -7.32 0.49
C PHE A 43 -0.81 -7.79 -0.93
N GLU A 44 0.17 -7.80 -1.83
CA GLU A 44 -0.01 -8.35 -3.18
C GLU A 44 -0.36 -9.84 -3.17
N ARG A 45 0.28 -10.62 -2.29
CA ARG A 45 -0.05 -12.04 -2.08
C ARG A 45 -1.46 -12.22 -1.52
N ARG A 46 -1.85 -11.42 -0.52
CA ARG A 46 -3.21 -11.43 0.04
C ARG A 46 -4.26 -11.16 -1.04
N ASP A 47 -4.03 -10.15 -1.87
CA ASP A 47 -4.96 -9.77 -2.93
C ASP A 47 -5.09 -10.88 -3.97
N THR A 48 -3.97 -11.47 -4.40
CA THR A 48 -3.97 -12.66 -5.25
C THR A 48 -4.76 -13.82 -4.65
N LEU A 49 -4.61 -14.08 -3.35
CA LEU A 49 -5.34 -15.13 -2.65
C LEU A 49 -6.85 -14.89 -2.62
N TYR A 50 -7.28 -13.64 -2.40
CA TYR A 50 -8.70 -13.30 -2.42
C TYR A 50 -9.32 -13.41 -3.81
N GLU A 51 -8.58 -13.04 -4.85
CA GLU A 51 -8.99 -13.26 -6.24
C GLU A 51 -9.15 -14.77 -6.51
N ASN A 52 -8.18 -15.60 -6.11
CA ASN A 52 -8.27 -17.06 -6.24
C ASN A 52 -9.49 -17.64 -5.50
N LEU A 53 -9.79 -17.18 -4.28
CA LEU A 53 -10.99 -17.59 -3.54
C LEU A 53 -12.29 -17.18 -4.24
N ARG A 54 -12.32 -15.99 -4.84
CA ARG A 54 -13.47 -15.50 -5.61
C ARG A 54 -13.68 -16.36 -6.84
N ASP A 55 -12.62 -16.65 -7.58
CA ASP A 55 -12.66 -17.42 -8.81
C ASP A 55 -13.03 -18.89 -8.51
N LEU A 56 -12.49 -19.49 -7.45
CA LEU A 56 -12.87 -20.82 -6.99
C LEU A 56 -14.38 -20.93 -6.69
N ARG A 57 -14.94 -19.93 -6.00
CA ARG A 57 -16.39 -19.88 -5.72
C ARG A 57 -17.22 -19.72 -6.99
N PHE A 58 -16.72 -18.99 -7.98
CA PHE A 58 -17.36 -18.86 -9.27
C PHE A 58 -17.35 -20.20 -10.02
N GLU A 59 -16.20 -20.86 -10.10
CA GLU A 59 -16.05 -22.15 -10.78
C GLU A 59 -16.87 -23.28 -10.13
N TYR A 60 -17.00 -23.26 -8.80
CA TYR A 60 -17.92 -24.17 -8.11
C TYR A 60 -19.38 -23.90 -8.49
N ARG A 61 -19.79 -22.61 -8.53
CA ARG A 61 -21.16 -22.23 -8.89
C ARG A 61 -21.51 -22.57 -10.34
N THR A 62 -20.53 -22.60 -11.24
CA THR A 62 -20.72 -23.04 -12.64
C THR A 62 -20.71 -24.56 -12.79
N GLY A 63 -20.52 -25.31 -11.70
CA GLY A 63 -20.55 -26.78 -11.67
C GLY A 63 -19.26 -27.45 -12.16
N LYS A 64 -18.15 -26.72 -12.21
CA LYS A 64 -16.85 -27.24 -12.69
C LYS A 64 -16.19 -28.19 -11.69
N PHE A 65 -16.48 -28.03 -10.40
CA PHE A 65 -15.92 -28.84 -9.32
C PHE A 65 -16.99 -29.58 -8.52
N SER A 66 -16.61 -30.75 -7.98
CA SER A 66 -17.40 -31.43 -6.95
C SER A 66 -17.32 -30.65 -5.63
N GLU A 67 -18.32 -30.83 -4.75
CA GLU A 67 -18.34 -30.20 -3.42
C GLU A 67 -17.11 -30.60 -2.58
N GLN A 68 -16.66 -31.85 -2.70
CA GLN A 68 -15.49 -32.35 -1.99
C GLN A 68 -14.19 -31.69 -2.48
N ASP A 69 -14.04 -31.47 -3.79
CA ASP A 69 -12.86 -30.80 -4.36
C ASP A 69 -12.85 -29.31 -4.00
N PHE A 70 -14.02 -28.67 -4.07
CA PHE A 70 -14.19 -27.28 -3.67
C PHE A 70 -13.78 -27.06 -2.21
N GLU A 71 -14.28 -27.87 -1.27
CA GLU A 71 -13.94 -27.70 0.15
C GLU A 71 -12.46 -27.98 0.43
N GLN A 72 -11.84 -28.95 -0.25
CA GLN A 72 -10.38 -29.17 -0.11
C GLN A 72 -9.56 -27.96 -0.59
N MET A 73 -9.87 -27.43 -1.78
CA MET A 73 -9.16 -26.28 -2.34
C MET A 73 -9.39 -25.01 -1.50
N LYS A 74 -10.62 -24.81 -1.02
CA LYS A 74 -10.99 -23.70 -0.14
C LYS A 74 -10.21 -23.77 1.18
N GLN A 75 -10.14 -24.94 1.81
CA GLN A 75 -9.37 -25.11 3.06
C GLN A 75 -7.88 -24.81 2.87
N ALA A 76 -7.30 -25.21 1.74
CA ALA A 76 -5.91 -24.89 1.42
C ALA A 76 -5.67 -23.37 1.29
N LEU A 77 -6.55 -22.67 0.57
CA LEU A 77 -6.49 -21.21 0.42
C LEU A 77 -6.74 -20.48 1.75
N GLU A 78 -7.69 -20.96 2.57
CA GLU A 78 -7.95 -20.39 3.90
C GLU A 78 -6.75 -20.56 4.84
N ALA A 79 -6.08 -21.71 4.81
CA ALA A 79 -4.87 -21.93 5.61
C ALA A 79 -3.74 -20.97 5.21
N GLU A 80 -3.55 -20.74 3.91
CA GLU A 80 -2.56 -19.77 3.41
C GLU A 80 -2.93 -18.33 3.81
N ALA A 81 -4.22 -17.98 3.79
CA ALA A 81 -4.70 -16.66 4.23
C ALA A 81 -4.36 -16.38 5.71
N VAL A 82 -4.52 -17.38 6.59
CA VAL A 82 -4.16 -17.24 8.01
C VAL A 82 -2.68 -16.91 8.16
N VAL A 83 -1.81 -17.59 7.41
CA VAL A 83 -0.36 -17.36 7.46
C VAL A 83 0.00 -15.95 6.99
N ILE A 84 -0.53 -15.52 5.83
CA ILE A 84 -0.25 -14.20 5.27
C ILE A 84 -0.74 -13.08 6.20
N LEU A 85 -1.96 -13.20 6.74
CA LEU A 85 -2.52 -12.21 7.65
C LEU A 85 -1.74 -12.13 8.96
N ALA A 86 -1.29 -13.26 9.51
CA ALA A 86 -0.43 -13.29 10.69
C ALA A 86 0.93 -12.62 10.43
N GLU A 87 1.52 -12.81 9.25
CA GLU A 87 2.79 -12.17 8.88
C GLU A 87 2.64 -10.66 8.73
N ILE A 88 1.53 -10.20 8.10
CA ILE A 88 1.18 -8.77 8.03
C ILE A 88 1.02 -8.19 9.43
N GLU A 89 0.33 -8.89 10.33
CA GLU A 89 0.13 -8.45 11.71
C GLU A 89 1.45 -8.36 12.49
N GLN A 90 2.38 -9.32 12.30
CA GLN A 90 3.70 -9.26 12.95
C GLN A 90 4.52 -8.04 12.51
N ILE A 91 4.50 -7.73 11.20
CA ILE A 91 5.22 -6.59 10.63
C ILE A 91 4.56 -5.27 11.03
N THR A 92 3.23 -5.21 11.02
CA THR A 92 2.46 -3.99 11.32
C THR A 92 2.35 -3.73 12.82
N GLY A 93 2.22 -4.78 13.64
CA GLY A 93 2.10 -4.74 15.10
C GLY A 93 3.41 -4.41 15.83
N SER A 94 4.54 -4.43 15.13
CA SER A 94 5.83 -3.91 15.64
C SER A 94 6.02 -2.40 15.37
N ALA A 95 5.08 -1.72 14.71
CA ALA A 95 5.11 -0.26 14.62
C ALA A 95 4.57 0.33 15.96
N PRO A 96 5.36 1.11 16.72
CA PRO A 96 4.81 1.78 17.88
C PRO A 96 3.71 2.70 17.37
N ALA A 97 2.49 2.50 17.89
CA ALA A 97 1.33 3.33 17.63
C ALA A 97 1.69 4.80 17.81
N ARG A 98 2.05 5.49 16.73
CA ARG A 98 2.17 6.94 16.71
C ARG A 98 0.78 7.50 16.48
N SER A 99 -0.03 7.43 17.53
CA SER A 99 -1.07 8.43 17.78
C SER A 99 -0.97 8.82 19.24
N PRO A 100 -0.59 10.08 19.50
CA PRO A 100 -1.67 11.02 19.80
C PRO A 100 -1.42 12.36 19.11
N ARG A 101 -2.21 12.67 18.07
CA ARG A 101 -2.58 14.06 17.75
C ARG A 101 -4.02 14.31 18.21
N ILE A 102 -4.26 14.14 19.51
CA ILE A 102 -5.34 14.84 20.21
C ILE A 102 -4.67 15.66 21.31
N ALA A 103 -4.10 16.79 20.92
CA ALA A 103 -3.60 17.82 21.82
C ALA A 103 -3.50 19.15 21.07
N ALA A 104 -4.63 19.68 20.61
CA ALA A 104 -4.76 21.10 20.26
C ALA A 104 -6.20 21.58 20.47
N GLY A 105 -6.82 21.16 21.58
CA GLY A 105 -7.99 21.79 22.16
C GLY A 105 -7.55 22.60 23.37
N LYS A 106 -6.89 23.75 23.15
CA LYS A 106 -6.71 24.77 24.18
C LYS A 106 -6.53 26.12 23.50
N ASN A 107 -7.45 27.03 23.85
CA ASN A 107 -7.38 28.49 23.94
C ASN A 107 -8.81 28.96 23.61
N ALA A 108 -9.67 29.10 24.63
CA ALA A 108 -9.79 30.30 25.47
C ALA A 108 -10.30 31.47 24.64
#